data_AF-A0AAJ0L8B0-F1
#
_entry.id   AF-A0AAJ0L8B0-F1
#
_cell.length_a   1.000
_cell.length_b   1.000
_cell.length_c   1.000
_cell.angle_alpha   90.00
_cell.angle_beta   90.00
_cell.angle_gamma   90.00
#
_symmetry.space_group_name_H-M   'P 1'
#
loop_
_entity.id
_entity.type
_entity.pdbx_description
1 polymer ?
#
loop_
_entity_poly.entity_id
_entity_poly.type
_entity_poly.pdbx_seq_one_letter_code
_entity_poly.pdbx_strand_id
1 'polypeptide(L)' 'MDSPRSADTPLSPLRRVLCSRSNAVRVAVWMRLDGIHTDIVATGDPLQPWLIVETTAGLIEDTRACA' A
#
# COMPACT_ATOMS: atom_id res chain seq x y z
N MET A 1 3.71 -30.33 2.94
CA MET A 1 4.46 -29.48 3.90
C MET A 1 3.89 -28.09 3.75
N ASP A 2 2.73 -27.86 4.35
CA ASP A 2 2.13 -26.53 4.44
C ASP A 2 2.85 -25.77 5.55
N SER A 3 3.70 -24.81 5.17
CA SER A 3 4.23 -23.84 6.13
C SER A 3 3.06 -23.17 6.83
N PRO A 4 3.02 -23.14 8.17
CA PRO A 4 1.95 -22.43 8.86
C PRO A 4 2.03 -20.98 8.42
N ARG A 5 0.98 -20.51 7.73
CA ARG A 5 0.79 -19.08 7.47
C ARG A 5 0.96 -18.40 8.81
N SER A 6 2.02 -17.60 8.94
CA SER A 6 2.41 -16.86 10.13
C SER A 6 1.43 -15.69 10.39
N ALA A 7 0.13 -15.95 10.25
CA ALA A 7 -0.96 -14.98 10.23
C ALA A 7 -1.37 -14.52 11.63
N ASP A 8 -0.96 -15.23 12.69
CA ASP A 8 -1.45 -15.00 14.05
C ASP A 8 -0.43 -14.39 15.01
N THR A 9 0.74 -13.93 14.53
CA THR A 9 1.61 -13.13 15.41
C THR A 9 1.10 -11.69 15.44
N PRO A 10 0.58 -11.20 16.58
CA PRO A 10 0.11 -9.83 16.66
C PRO A 10 1.26 -8.87 16.36
N LEU A 11 1.02 -7.91 15.47
CA LEU A 11 2.01 -6.89 15.11
C LEU A 11 2.44 -6.13 16.37
N SER A 12 3.75 -5.85 16.47
CA SER A 12 4.28 -4.99 17.52
C SER A 12 3.58 -3.62 17.50
N PRO A 13 3.51 -2.89 18.63
CA PRO A 13 2.88 -1.58 18.67
C PRO A 13 3.40 -0.62 17.58
N LEU A 14 4.71 -0.60 17.36
CA LEU A 14 5.32 0.21 16.30
C LEU A 14 4.86 -0.23 14.89
N ARG A 15 4.84 -1.54 14.61
CA ARG A 15 4.35 -2.04 13.31
C ARG A 15 2.88 -1.69 13.09
N ARG A 16 2.03 -1.74 14.12
CA ARG A 16 0.63 -1.32 14.00
C ARG A 16 0.49 0.14 13.56
N VAL A 17 1.33 1.03 14.09
CA VAL A 17 1.33 2.44 13.67
C VAL A 17 1.83 2.57 12.23
N LEU A 18 2.96 1.97 11.89
CA LEU A 18 3.57 2.07 10.56
C LEU A 18 2.68 1.46 9.45
N CYS A 19 2.07 0.31 9.72
CA CYS A 19 1.17 -0.41 8.82
C CYS A 19 -0.28 0.10 8.90
N SER A 20 -0.56 1.23 9.58
CA SER A 20 -1.91 1.79 9.63
C SER A 20 -2.25 2.56 8.36
N ARG A 21 -3.54 2.57 8.02
CA ARG A 21 -4.06 3.39 6.91
C ARG A 21 -3.77 4.88 7.13
N SER A 22 -3.91 5.36 8.36
CA SER A 22 -3.64 6.75 8.73
C SER A 22 -2.17 7.13 8.48
N ASN A 23 -1.23 6.22 8.74
CA ASN A 23 0.17 6.44 8.42
C ASN A 23 0.41 6.46 6.90
N ALA A 24 -0.19 5.52 6.16
CA ALA A 24 -0.10 5.50 4.69
C ALA A 24 -0.61 6.82 4.06
N VAL A 25 -1.74 7.35 4.55
CA VAL A 25 -2.27 8.66 4.12
C VAL A 25 -1.29 9.79 4.42
N ARG A 26 -0.70 9.83 5.62
CA ARG A 26 0.28 10.87 5.98
C ARG A 26 1.49 10.85 5.06
N VAL A 27 2.04 9.66 4.78
CA VAL A 27 3.20 9.51 3.89
C VAL A 27 2.83 9.92 2.45
N ALA A 28 1.68 9.49 1.93
CA ALA A 28 1.22 9.89 0.60
C ALA A 28 1.04 11.41 0.47
N VAL A 29 0.53 12.09 1.50
CA VAL A 29 0.44 13.56 1.53
C VAL A 29 1.83 14.19 1.44
N TRP A 30 2.80 13.71 2.21
CA TRP A 30 4.19 14.21 2.13
C TRP A 30 4.80 14.00 0.74
N MET A 31 4.62 12.82 0.14
CA MET A 31 5.09 12.54 -1.21
C MET A 31 4.46 13.49 -2.24
N ARG A 32 3.16 13.78 -2.13
CA ARG A 32 2.46 14.72 -3.03
C ARG A 32 2.94 16.16 -2.84
N LEU A 33 3.25 16.58 -1.61
CA LEU A 33 3.85 17.88 -1.35
C LEU A 33 5.24 18.02 -1.97
N ASP A 34 5.95 16.89 -2.14
CA ASP A 34 7.23 16.79 -2.85
C ASP A 34 7.06 16.63 -4.39
N GLY A 35 5.83 16.73 -4.89
CA GLY A 35 5.51 16.62 -6.32
C GLY A 35 5.28 15.20 -6.85
N ILE A 36 5.45 14.17 -6.01
CA ILE A 36 5.26 12.77 -6.42
C ILE A 36 3.77 12.44 -6.37
N HIS A 37 3.19 12.15 -7.54
CA HIS A 37 1.80 11.72 -7.63
C HIS A 37 1.69 10.29 -7.10
N THR A 38 0.76 10.05 -6.18
CA THR A 38 0.70 8.76 -5.46
C THR A 38 -0.71 8.24 -5.28
N ASP A 39 -0.84 6.91 -5.34
CA ASP A 39 -2.03 6.16 -4.95
C ASP A 39 -1.75 5.26 -3.75
N ILE A 40 -2.78 5.03 -2.94
CA ILE A 40 -2.72 4.11 -1.80
C ILE A 40 -3.51 2.86 -2.15
N VAL A 41 -2.81 1.72 -2.19
CA VAL A 41 -3.36 0.42 -2.57
C VAL A 41 -3.41 -0.48 -1.33
N ALA A 42 -4.55 -1.12 -1.12
CA ALA A 42 -4.67 -2.18 -0.10
C ALA A 42 -4.02 -3.47 -0.63
N THR A 43 -3.24 -4.16 0.20
CA THR A 43 -2.60 -5.41 -0.19
C THR A 43 -3.23 -6.60 0.53
N GLY A 44 -2.99 -7.81 0.03
CA GLY A 44 -3.29 -9.05 0.74
C GLY A 44 -2.22 -9.48 1.76
N ASP A 45 -1.13 -8.72 1.90
CA ASP A 45 -0.06 -9.02 2.85
C ASP A 45 -0.37 -8.42 4.23
N PRO A 46 -0.58 -9.25 5.27
CA PRO A 46 -0.85 -8.76 6.62
C PRO A 46 0.32 -7.95 7.21
N LEU A 47 1.54 -8.12 6.69
CA LEU A 47 2.73 -7.38 7.14
C LEU A 47 2.89 -6.03 6.43
N GLN A 48 2.18 -5.80 5.33
CA GLN A 48 2.20 -4.57 4.55
C GLN A 48 0.82 -4.27 3.95
N PRO A 49 -0.22 -4.03 4.77
CA PRO A 49 -1.60 -3.92 4.30
C PRO A 49 -1.85 -2.70 3.39
N TRP A 50 -0.95 -1.71 3.42
CA TRP A 50 -1.03 -0.51 2.58
C TRP A 50 0.28 -0.31 1.83
N LEU A 51 0.17 -0.16 0.52
CA LEU A 51 1.26 0.18 -0.38
C LEU A 51 1.00 1.57 -0.95
N ILE A 52 2.04 2.40 -1.03
CA ILE A 52 1.99 3.69 -1.70
C ILE A 52 2.76 3.52 -2.99
N VAL A 53 2.10 3.75 -4.12
CA VAL A 53 2.69 3.63 -5.45
C VAL A 53 2.70 5.00 -6.12
N GLU A 54 3.73 5.26 -6.91
CA GLU A 54 3.77 6.44 -7.76
C GLU A 54 2.80 6.25 -8.94
N THR A 55 1.92 7.22 -9.15
CA THR A 55 0.95 7.21 -10.24
C THR A 55 1.58 7.84 -11.47
N THR A 56 1.97 7.01 -12.45
CA THR A 56 2.38 7.52 -13.76
C THR A 56 1.13 7.92 -14.55
N ALA A 57 0.98 9.21 -14.87
CA ALA A 57 -0.16 9.73 -15.64
C ALA A 57 -0.31 9.13 -17.06
N GLY A 58 0.63 8.31 -17.52
CA GLY A 58 0.67 7.73 -18.88
C GLY A 58 0.20 6.27 -19.03
N LEU A 59 -0.31 5.60 -17.99
CA LEU A 59 -0.70 4.17 -18.06
C LEU A 59 -2.21 3.92 -17.91
N ILE A 60 -3.03 4.98 -17.76
CA ILE A 60 -4.49 4.84 -17.58
C ILE A 60 -5.22 4.66 -18.94
N GLU A 61 -4.56 4.79 -20.09
CA GLU A 61 -5.21 4.60 -21.40
C GLU A 61 -5.36 3.13 -21.85
N ASP A 62 -4.67 2.16 -21.24
CA ASP A 62 -4.60 0.77 -21.77
C ASP A 62 -5.45 -0.28 -21.04
N THR A 63 -6.41 0.12 -20.19
CA THR A 63 -7.33 -0.85 -19.52
C THR A 63 -8.69 -1.01 -20.20
N ARG A 64 -8.88 -0.52 -21.43
CA ARG A 64 -10.08 -0.76 -22.25
C ARG A 64 -9.95 -1.88 -23.29
N ALA A 65 -8.92 -2.73 -23.21
CA ALA A 65 -8.76 -3.88 -24.09
C ALA A 65 -9.17 -5.19 -23.41
N CYS A 66 -10.46 -5.38 -23.14
CA CYS A 66 -11.11 -6.69 -23.05
C CYS A 66 -12.59 -6.49 -23.43
N ALA A 67 -12.90 -6.74 -24.71
CA ALA A 67 -14.25 -6.95 -25.23
C ALA A 67 -14.52 -8.45 -25.35
#